data_AF-A0A1B6F5G3-F1
#
_entry.id   AF-A0A1B6F5G3-F1
#
_cell.length_a   1.000
_cell.length_b   1.000
_cell.length_c   1.000
_cell.angle_alpha   90.00
_cell.angle_beta   90.00
_cell.angle_gamma   90.00
#
_symmetry.space_group_name_H-M   'P 1'
#
loop_
_entity.id
_entity.type
_entity.pdbx_description
1 polymer ?
#
loop_
_entity_poly.entity_id
_entity_poly.type
_entity_poly.pdbx_seq_one_letter_code
_entity_poly.pdbx_strand_id
1 'polypeptide(L)'
;IICSRTHSQLSQLVGEVARSPYRDVRLVPLASRQSYCINSTVRKLNNLSLINEKCLDLQRGSKGRKTKVDDAGVTVKKTKGSCSCPHMKISQNITQLSEEALTTVQDVEALVDKGSKISACPYYATRAAVPNAQV
;
A
#
# COMPACT_ATOMS: atom_id res chain seq x y z
N ILE A 1 15.05 12.33 5.60
CA ILE A 1 14.41 12.52 4.27
C ILE A 1 15.47 12.54 3.20
N ILE A 2 15.59 11.45 2.45
CA ILE A 2 16.47 11.34 1.28
C ILE A 2 15.59 11.33 0.02
N CYS A 3 15.90 12.20 -0.93
CA CYS A 3 15.17 12.34 -2.18
C CYS A 3 16.08 11.95 -3.34
N SER A 4 15.65 10.99 -4.15
CA SER A 4 16.36 10.56 -5.36
C SER A 4 15.44 10.53 -6.56
N ARG A 5 16.00 10.70 -7.76
CA ARG A 5 15.23 10.77 -9.01
C ARG A 5 14.80 9.39 -9.52
N THR A 6 15.57 8.35 -9.23
CA THR A 6 15.31 6.99 -9.75
C THR A 6 15.12 5.99 -8.63
N HIS A 7 14.27 4.99 -8.88
CA HIS A 7 14.03 3.89 -7.95
C HIS A 7 15.30 3.09 -7.69
N SER A 8 16.13 2.85 -8.71
CA SER A 8 17.38 2.09 -8.59
C SER A 8 18.38 2.75 -7.64
N GLN A 9 18.46 4.09 -7.63
CA GLN A 9 19.31 4.82 -6.69
C GLN A 9 18.84 4.66 -5.24
N LEU A 10 17.52 4.63 -5.00
CA LEU A 10 16.98 4.37 -3.65
C LEU A 10 17.25 2.93 -3.22
N SER A 11 17.01 1.95 -4.09
CA SER A 11 17.33 0.54 -3.82
C SER A 11 18.82 0.34 -3.51
N GLN A 12 19.71 1.01 -4.26
CA GLN A 12 21.15 0.96 -3.99
C GLN A 12 21.48 1.52 -2.60
N LEU A 13 20.96 2.70 -2.26
CA LEU A 13 21.16 3.32 -0.96
C LEU A 13 20.70 2.41 0.18
N VAL A 14 19.50 1.84 0.07
CA VAL A 14 18.94 0.90 1.06
C VAL A 14 19.89 -0.29 1.23
N GLY A 15 20.41 -0.84 0.12
CA GLY A 15 21.38 -1.94 0.14
C GLY A 15 22.70 -1.58 0.80
N GLU A 16 23.22 -0.37 0.59
CA GLU A 16 24.45 0.09 1.26
C GLU A 16 24.21 0.31 2.75
N VAL A 17 23.10 0.93 3.14
CA VAL A 17 22.74 1.15 4.55
C VAL A 17 22.61 -0.20 5.28
N ALA A 18 21.99 -1.18 4.65
CA ALA A 18 21.85 -2.53 5.21
C ALA A 18 23.19 -3.26 5.44
N ARG A 19 24.22 -3.00 4.61
CA ARG A 19 25.57 -3.56 4.76
C ARG A 19 26.47 -2.75 5.70
N SER A 20 26.07 -1.53 6.02
CA SER A 20 26.84 -0.62 6.85
C SER A 20 26.64 -0.88 8.36
N PRO A 21 27.48 -0.28 9.23
CA PRO A 21 27.21 -0.23 10.68
C PRO A 21 25.89 0.45 11.05
N TYR A 22 25.25 1.16 10.12
CA TYR A 22 23.98 1.88 10.32
C TYR A 22 22.74 1.05 9.98
N ARG A 23 22.86 -0.29 9.90
CA ARG A 23 21.74 -1.19 9.62
C ARG A 23 20.59 -1.14 10.63
N ASP A 24 20.83 -0.61 11.84
CA ASP A 24 19.85 -0.49 12.91
C ASP A 24 19.06 0.83 12.87
N VAL A 25 19.28 1.65 11.83
CA VAL A 25 18.53 2.89 11.59
C VAL A 25 17.13 2.57 11.06
N ARG A 26 16.12 3.31 11.54
CA ARG A 26 14.72 3.19 11.10
C ARG A 26 14.52 3.85 9.74
N LEU A 27 14.94 3.17 8.67
CA LEU A 27 14.81 3.61 7.29
C LEU A 27 13.54 3.02 6.68
N VAL A 28 12.63 3.87 6.19
CA VAL A 28 11.39 3.43 5.54
C VAL A 28 11.36 3.93 4.09
N PRO A 29 11.46 3.06 3.08
CA PRO A 29 11.35 3.50 1.69
C PRO A 29 9.92 3.94 1.37
N LEU A 30 9.79 5.02 0.61
CA LEU A 30 8.50 5.50 0.10
C LEU A 30 8.47 5.37 -1.42
N ALA A 31 7.41 4.74 -1.91
CA ALA A 31 7.22 4.48 -3.32
C ALA A 31 5.74 4.64 -3.72
N SER A 32 5.49 4.58 -5.02
CA SER A 32 4.16 4.73 -5.59
C SER A 32 3.22 3.59 -5.18
N ARG A 33 1.90 3.79 -5.32
CA ARG A 33 0.92 2.71 -5.17
C ARG A 33 1.17 1.58 -6.16
N GLN A 34 1.68 1.87 -7.35
CA GLN A 34 1.99 0.86 -8.36
C GLN A 34 3.09 -0.11 -7.88
N SER A 35 4.10 0.41 -7.19
CA SER A 35 5.20 -0.39 -6.64
C SER A 35 4.76 -1.23 -5.43
N TYR A 36 3.87 -0.69 -4.58
CA TYR A 36 3.44 -1.35 -3.34
C TYR A 36 2.19 -2.24 -3.44
N CYS A 37 1.45 -2.20 -4.55
CA CYS A 37 0.15 -2.87 -4.62
C CYS A 37 0.28 -4.40 -4.77
N ILE A 38 -0.11 -5.12 -3.72
CA ILE A 38 -0.23 -6.60 -3.73
C ILE A 38 -1.58 -7.11 -4.27
N ASN A 39 -2.57 -6.23 -4.43
CA ASN A 39 -3.87 -6.64 -4.94
C ASN A 39 -3.81 -6.85 -6.46
N SER A 40 -3.93 -8.10 -6.90
CA SER A 40 -3.85 -8.49 -8.31
C SER A 40 -4.88 -7.78 -9.19
N THR A 41 -6.07 -7.47 -8.67
CA THR A 41 -7.12 -6.76 -9.46
C THR A 41 -6.74 -5.32 -9.76
N VAL A 42 -6.01 -4.67 -8.86
CA VAL A 42 -5.55 -3.28 -9.02
C VAL A 42 -4.25 -3.26 -9.81
N ARG A 43 -3.33 -4.19 -9.52
CA ARG A 43 -2.03 -4.31 -10.19
C ARG A 43 -2.17 -4.52 -11.70
N LYS A 44 -3.18 -5.29 -12.14
CA LYS A 44 -3.49 -5.53 -13.57
C LYS A 44 -3.79 -4.27 -14.39
N LEU A 45 -4.15 -3.15 -13.76
CA LEU A 45 -4.50 -1.91 -14.46
C LEU A 45 -3.29 -1.27 -15.15
N ASN A 46 -2.05 -1.60 -14.73
CA ASN A 46 -0.76 -1.15 -15.30
C ASN A 46 -0.58 0.36 -15.56
N ASN A 47 -1.53 1.19 -15.13
CA ASN A 47 -1.54 2.63 -15.27
C ASN A 47 -1.66 3.26 -13.88
N LEU A 48 -0.71 4.14 -13.53
CA LEU A 48 -0.63 4.77 -12.22
C LEU A 48 -1.93 5.51 -11.84
N SER A 49 -2.53 6.23 -12.79
CA SER A 49 -3.77 6.98 -12.56
C SER A 49 -4.93 6.03 -12.25
N LEU A 50 -5.07 4.95 -13.02
CA LEU A 50 -6.12 3.95 -12.79
C LEU A 50 -5.92 3.21 -11.45
N ILE A 51 -4.67 2.92 -11.08
CA ILE A 51 -4.33 2.31 -9.79
C ILE A 51 -4.73 3.22 -8.64
N ASN A 52 -4.46 4.52 -8.75
CA ASN A 52 -4.82 5.51 -7.74
C ASN A 52 -6.34 5.61 -7.58
N GLU A 53 -7.07 5.82 -8.68
CA GLU A 53 -8.54 5.89 -8.66
C GLU A 53 -9.16 4.61 -8.09
N LYS A 54 -8.69 3.45 -8.55
CA LYS A 54 -9.20 2.16 -8.06
C LYS A 54 -8.91 1.95 -6.57
N CYS A 55 -7.72 2.32 -6.10
CA CYS A 55 -7.40 2.27 -4.67
C CYS A 55 -8.31 3.18 -3.85
N LEU A 56 -8.58 4.40 -4.32
CA LEU A 56 -9.47 5.35 -3.65
C LEU A 56 -10.92 4.85 -3.63
N ASP A 57 -11.39 4.24 -4.71
CA ASP A 57 -12.71 3.60 -4.77
C ASP A 57 -12.84 2.46 -3.75
N LEU A 58 -11.79 1.64 -3.62
CA LEU A 58 -11.72 0.56 -2.62
C LEU A 58 -11.58 1.09 -1.19
N GLN A 59 -11.04 2.30 -1.00
CA GLN A 59 -10.94 2.95 0.30
C GLN A 59 -12.28 3.56 0.74
N ARG A 60 -12.99 4.21 -0.18
CA ARG A 60 -14.27 4.93 0.08
C ARG A 60 -15.45 4.02 0.39
N GLY A 61 -15.29 2.70 0.23
CA GLY A 61 -16.19 1.67 0.76
C GLY A 61 -17.67 2.04 0.70
N SER A 62 -18.29 2.04 -0.48
CA SER A 62 -19.74 2.23 -0.68
C SER A 62 -20.47 3.29 0.17
N LYS A 63 -19.80 4.35 0.65
CA LYS A 63 -20.52 5.49 1.25
C LYS A 63 -21.18 6.40 0.20
N GLY A 64 -21.22 6.00 -1.07
CA GLY A 64 -21.69 6.86 -2.16
C GLY A 64 -22.20 6.19 -3.43
N ARG A 65 -22.61 4.92 -3.45
CA ARG A 65 -23.40 4.41 -4.60
C ARG A 65 -24.87 4.69 -4.37
N LYS A 66 -25.30 5.87 -4.86
CA LYS A 66 -26.70 6.18 -5.10
C LYS A 66 -27.32 5.08 -5.98
N THR A 67 -28.53 4.68 -5.60
CA THR A 67 -29.45 3.77 -6.29
C THR A 67 -29.42 3.95 -7.81
N LYS A 68 -29.30 2.85 -8.57
CA LYS A 68 -29.84 2.86 -9.94
C LYS A 68 -31.36 2.76 -9.79
N VAL A 69 -32.07 3.67 -10.43
CA VAL A 69 -33.52 3.57 -10.66
C VAL A 69 -33.67 2.88 -12.00
N ASP A 70 -34.48 1.84 -12.03
CA ASP A 70 -34.88 1.18 -13.27
C ASP A 70 -35.93 2.07 -13.97
N ASP A 71 -36.17 1.86 -15.27
CA ASP A 71 -37.14 2.63 -16.07
C ASP A 71 -38.57 2.65 -15.47
N ALA A 72 -38.87 1.70 -14.59
CA ALA A 72 -40.12 1.58 -13.83
C ALA A 72 -40.11 2.28 -12.44
N GLY A 73 -39.10 3.09 -12.11
CA GLY A 73 -39.05 3.89 -10.87
C GLY A 73 -38.78 3.10 -9.58
N VAL A 74 -38.41 1.82 -9.68
CA VAL A 74 -38.10 0.97 -8.51
C VAL A 74 -36.62 1.08 -8.14
N THR A 75 -36.34 1.29 -6.85
CA THR A 75 -34.97 1.38 -6.33
C THR A 75 -34.41 0.00 -6.00
N VAL A 76 -33.64 -0.60 -6.92
CA VAL A 76 -32.99 -1.88 -6.65
C VAL A 76 -31.67 -1.65 -5.91
N LYS A 77 -31.60 -2.14 -4.66
CA LYS A 77 -30.35 -2.21 -3.88
C LYS A 77 -29.36 -3.11 -4.62
N LYS A 78 -28.33 -2.53 -5.23
CA LYS A 78 -27.26 -3.31 -5.87
C LYS A 78 -26.66 -4.25 -4.82
N THR A 79 -26.67 -5.55 -5.14
CA THR A 79 -26.15 -6.63 -4.31
C THR A 79 -24.72 -6.37 -3.85
N LYS A 80 -24.50 -6.74 -2.59
CA LYS A 80 -23.36 -6.51 -1.68
C LYS A 80 -22.03 -7.06 -2.26
N GLY A 81 -21.51 -6.44 -3.33
CA GLY A 81 -20.16 -6.71 -3.84
C GLY A 81 -19.12 -6.12 -2.90
N SER A 82 -18.06 -6.86 -2.60
CA SER A 82 -16.98 -6.50 -1.68
C SER A 82 -16.23 -5.22 -2.11
N CYS A 83 -16.80 -4.06 -1.79
CA CYS A 83 -16.26 -2.74 -2.17
C CYS A 83 -15.12 -2.25 -1.26
N SER A 84 -14.27 -3.14 -0.75
CA SER A 84 -13.13 -2.72 0.07
C SER A 84 -11.90 -3.57 -0.19
N CYS A 85 -10.72 -2.94 -0.14
CA CYS A 85 -9.45 -3.63 -0.32
C CYS A 85 -9.24 -4.66 0.80
N PRO A 86 -9.10 -5.97 0.49
CA PRO A 86 -8.89 -7.01 1.50
C PRO A 86 -7.68 -6.72 2.41
N HIS A 87 -6.61 -6.20 1.82
CA HIS A 87 -5.33 -5.92 2.50
C HIS A 87 -5.31 -4.62 3.32
N MET A 88 -6.37 -3.81 3.24
CA MET A 88 -6.46 -2.55 4.00
C MET A 88 -7.25 -2.71 5.31
N LYS A 89 -8.16 -3.69 5.38
CA LYS A 89 -9.07 -3.86 6.52
C LYS A 89 -8.46 -4.53 7.73
N ILE A 90 -7.33 -5.21 7.55
CA ILE A 90 -6.69 -5.99 8.61
C ILE A 90 -5.70 -5.06 9.33
N SER A 91 -6.23 -4.23 10.23
CA SER A 91 -5.46 -3.19 10.94
C SER A 91 -4.25 -3.77 11.69
N GLN A 92 -4.40 -4.92 12.34
CA GLN A 92 -3.32 -5.59 13.07
C GLN A 92 -2.15 -5.95 12.14
N ASN A 93 -2.44 -6.48 10.96
CA ASN A 93 -1.42 -6.89 9.98
C ASN A 93 -0.69 -5.68 9.39
N ILE A 94 -1.38 -4.54 9.24
CA ILE A 94 -0.76 -3.27 8.83
C ILE A 94 0.19 -2.77 9.92
N THR A 95 -0.24 -2.81 11.19
CA THR A 95 0.61 -2.43 12.33
C THR A 95 1.84 -3.33 12.40
N GLN A 96 1.66 -4.65 12.29
CA GLN A 96 2.78 -5.60 12.28
C GLN A 96 3.78 -5.30 11.15
N LEU A 97 3.31 -5.09 9.92
CA LEU A 97 4.19 -4.76 8.80
C LEU A 97 4.88 -3.39 8.99
N SER A 98 4.21 -2.44 9.64
CA SER A 98 4.80 -1.12 9.95
C SER A 98 5.91 -1.21 11.00
N GLU A 99 5.75 -2.06 12.01
CA GLU A 99 6.77 -2.33 13.02
C GLU A 99 7.97 -3.04 12.40
N GLU A 100 7.73 -4.06 11.58
CA GLU A 100 8.79 -4.78 10.86
C GLU A 100 9.59 -3.86 9.92
N ALA A 101 8.92 -2.88 9.30
CA ALA A 101 9.55 -1.86 8.46
C ALA A 101 10.43 -0.87 9.26
N LEU A 102 10.16 -0.69 10.56
CA LEU A 102 10.98 0.14 11.45
C LEU A 102 12.15 -0.63 12.06
N THR A 103 12.03 -1.94 12.26
CA THR A 103 13.07 -2.75 12.89
C THR A 103 14.21 -3.11 11.95
N THR A 104 13.93 -3.33 10.66
CA THR A 104 14.91 -3.80 9.69
C THR A 104 14.90 -2.95 8.43
N VAL A 105 16.08 -2.54 7.98
CA VAL A 105 16.24 -1.83 6.70
C VAL A 105 15.84 -2.75 5.57
N GLN A 106 14.79 -2.37 4.85
CA GLN A 106 14.20 -3.16 3.78
C GLN A 106 13.93 -2.28 2.57
N ASP A 107 14.06 -2.85 1.37
CA ASP A 107 13.67 -2.18 0.14
C ASP A 107 12.18 -2.38 -0.15
N VAL A 108 11.67 -1.63 -1.13
CA VAL A 108 10.27 -1.65 -1.59
C VAL A 108 9.82 -3.07 -1.91
N GLU A 109 10.63 -3.84 -2.64
CA GLU A 109 10.30 -5.21 -3.05
C GLU A 109 10.19 -6.17 -1.86
N ALA A 110 11.11 -6.07 -0.90
CA ALA A 110 11.08 -6.88 0.32
C ALA A 110 9.81 -6.62 1.15
N LEU A 111 9.38 -5.35 1.25
CA LEU A 111 8.13 -4.99 1.94
C LEU A 111 6.88 -5.50 1.21
N VAL A 112 6.92 -5.55 -0.13
CA VAL A 112 5.83 -6.13 -0.93
C VAL A 112 5.72 -7.63 -0.68
N ASP A 113 6.84 -8.35 -0.63
CA ASP A 113 6.86 -9.78 -0.36
C ASP A 113 6.37 -10.10 1.06
N LYS A 114 6.80 -9.32 2.07
CA LYS A 114 6.30 -9.47 3.44
C LYS A 114 4.82 -9.13 3.56
N GLY A 115 4.37 -8.05 2.92
CA GLY A 115 2.95 -7.70 2.88
C GLY A 115 2.09 -8.75 2.19
N SER A 116 2.62 -9.44 1.17
CA SER A 116 1.96 -10.59 0.56
C SER A 116 1.80 -11.75 1.55
N LYS A 117 2.86 -12.10 2.30
CA LYS A 117 2.85 -13.16 3.32
C LYS A 117 1.90 -12.87 4.48
N ILE A 118 1.93 -11.64 4.98
CA ILE A 118 1.12 -11.18 6.13
C ILE A 118 -0.29 -10.73 5.66
N SER A 119 -0.55 -10.69 4.35
CA SER A 119 -1.79 -10.14 3.77
C SER A 119 -2.09 -8.68 4.17
N ALA A 120 -1.05 -7.87 4.41
CA ALA A 120 -1.14 -6.46 4.76
C ALA A 120 -0.80 -5.55 3.58
N CYS A 121 -1.43 -4.37 3.48
CA CYS A 121 -1.10 -3.42 2.42
C CYS A 121 0.23 -2.68 2.70
N PRO A 122 1.29 -2.89 1.90
CA PRO A 122 2.60 -2.25 2.14
C PRO A 122 2.55 -0.73 2.04
N TYR A 123 1.70 -0.20 1.15
CA TYR A 123 1.53 1.25 0.95
C TYR A 123 1.02 1.96 2.21
N TYR A 124 0.06 1.36 2.91
CA TYR A 124 -0.48 1.95 4.14
C TYR A 124 0.41 1.66 5.34
N ALA A 125 1.07 0.49 5.39
CA ALA A 125 2.01 0.16 6.47
C ALA A 125 3.22 1.10 6.49
N THR A 126 3.86 1.33 5.34
CA THR A 126 5.00 2.26 5.22
C THR A 126 4.61 3.68 5.62
N ARG A 127 3.44 4.17 5.19
CA ARG A 127 2.93 5.48 5.61
C ARG A 127 2.61 5.57 7.11
N ALA A 128 2.14 4.48 7.72
CA ALA A 128 1.94 4.43 9.17
C ALA A 128 3.26 4.42 9.94
N ALA A 129 4.34 3.90 9.34
CA ALA A 129 5.68 3.90 9.91
C ALA A 129 6.42 5.24 9.81
N VAL A 130 6.09 6.10 8.82
CA VAL A 130 6.76 7.40 8.59
C VAL A 130 6.98 8.26 9.85
N PRO A 131 5.99 8.43 10.76
CA PRO A 131 6.17 9.25 11.96
C PRO A 131 7.31 8.78 12.87
N ASN A 132 7.62 7.48 12.83
CA ASN A 132 8.64 6.85 13.65
C ASN A 132 9.95 6.59 12.88
N ALA A 133 9.99 6.90 11.58
CA ALA A 133 11.18 6.72 10.75
C ALA A 133 12.24 7.80 11.04
N GLN A 134 13.51 7.43 10.90
CA GLN A 134 14.66 8.32 11.07
C GLN A 134 15.16 8.89 9.73
N VAL A 135 15.00 8.15 8.62
CA VAL A 135 15.56 8.49 7.31
C VAL A 135 14.47 8.52 6.25
#